data_AF-A0A7V4LRW0-F1
#
_entry.id   AF-A0A7V4LRW0-F1
#
_cell.length_a   1.000
_cell.length_b   1.000
_cell.length_c   1.000
_cell.angle_alpha   90.00
_cell.angle_beta   90.00
_cell.angle_gamma   90.00
#
_symmetry.space_group_name_H-M   'P 1'
#
loop_
_entity.id
_entity.type
_entity.pdbx_description
1 polymer ?
#
loop_
_entity_poly.entity_id
_entity_poly.type
_entity_poly.pdbx_seq_one_letter_code
_entity_poly.pdbx_strand_id
1 'polypeptide(L)'
;MSSELICFNAACRARYPIDAVLYTCPRCGGLLEVSPPVIGRAGEVKTLWRERRLSNCALDQSGVWRYREFLPFLDDFSGVVTLREGNTPLLEAPRAARYAGIGRLVFKHQGFNPTGSFKDNGMTCGVAQALRLKMTRVACVSTGNTSASMAAYASAAGLQPVIFIPHGNISYGKLAQALEYGAMTLQVEANF
;
A
#
# COMPACT_ATOMS: atom_id res chain seq x y z
N MET A 1 -20.14 8.84 1.70
CA MET A 1 -19.78 8.61 3.11
C MET A 1 -18.36 8.09 3.13
N SER A 2 -17.47 8.75 3.85
CA SER A 2 -16.09 8.28 4.03
C SER A 2 -16.11 6.93 4.78
N SER A 3 -15.12 6.08 4.52
CA SER A 3 -14.92 4.85 5.31
C SER A 3 -14.80 5.15 6.81
N GLU A 4 -14.94 4.11 7.63
CA GLU A 4 -14.66 4.13 9.06
C GLU A 4 -13.64 3.04 9.42
N LEU A 5 -12.94 3.19 10.54
CA LEU A 5 -12.20 2.09 11.16
C LEU A 5 -13.16 1.28 12.03
N ILE A 6 -13.19 -0.04 11.86
CA ILE A 6 -14.04 -0.95 12.62
C ILE A 6 -13.16 -1.95 13.36
N CYS A 7 -13.46 -2.25 14.62
CA CYS A 7 -12.78 -3.33 15.32
C CYS A 7 -13.06 -4.68 14.65
N PHE A 8 -11.98 -5.40 14.33
CA PHE A 8 -12.03 -6.73 13.73
C PHE A 8 -12.69 -7.77 14.64
N ASN A 9 -12.61 -7.58 15.97
CA ASN A 9 -13.27 -8.47 16.93
C ASN A 9 -14.80 -8.41 16.77
N ALA A 10 -15.40 -9.55 16.43
CA ALA A 10 -16.83 -9.72 16.21
C ALA A 10 -17.71 -9.33 17.40
N ALA A 11 -17.23 -9.49 18.64
CA ALA A 11 -17.96 -9.08 19.84
C ALA A 11 -17.87 -7.57 20.11
N CYS A 12 -16.84 -6.90 19.58
CA CYS A 12 -16.59 -5.49 19.84
C CYS A 12 -17.22 -4.59 18.77
N ARG A 13 -16.81 -4.75 17.50
CA ARG A 13 -17.25 -3.96 16.33
C ARG A 13 -17.32 -2.44 16.54
N ALA A 14 -16.56 -1.90 17.50
CA ALA A 14 -16.50 -0.47 17.74
C ALA A 14 -16.01 0.26 16.49
N ARG A 15 -16.62 1.41 16.21
CA ARG A 15 -16.34 2.24 15.02
C ARG A 15 -15.61 3.50 15.41
N TYR A 16 -14.68 3.93 14.57
CA TYR A 16 -13.88 5.13 14.75
C TYR A 16 -13.74 5.88 13.43
N PRO A 17 -13.53 7.21 13.47
CA PRO A 17 -13.23 8.00 12.28
C PRO A 17 -12.01 7.45 11.52
N ILE A 18 -12.04 7.51 10.18
CA ILE A 18 -10.93 7.00 9.34
C ILE A 18 -9.65 7.82 9.45
N ASP A 19 -9.75 9.05 9.92
CA ASP A 19 -8.65 9.96 10.21
C ASP A 19 -8.14 9.84 11.66
N ALA A 20 -8.71 8.94 12.47
CA ALA A 20 -8.19 8.65 13.80
C ALA A 20 -6.86 7.89 13.70
N VAL A 21 -5.84 8.36 14.42
CA VAL A 21 -4.53 7.69 14.52
C VAL A 21 -4.60 6.62 15.61
N LEU A 22 -5.08 5.44 15.24
CA LEU A 22 -5.29 4.30 16.14
C LEU A 22 -4.53 3.07 15.63
N TYR A 23 -3.75 2.43 16.50
CA TYR A 23 -3.02 1.20 16.19
C TYR A 23 -3.78 -0.07 16.60
N THR A 24 -4.56 0.04 17.66
CA THR A 24 -5.45 -1.00 18.18
C THR A 24 -6.77 -0.37 18.61
N CYS A 25 -7.81 -1.17 18.73
CA CYS A 25 -9.12 -0.73 19.20
C CYS A 25 -9.03 -0.26 20.67
N PRO A 26 -9.33 1.02 20.97
CA PRO A 26 -9.33 1.53 22.34
C PRO A 26 -10.26 0.79 23.32
N ARG A 27 -11.28 0.08 22.82
CA ARG A 27 -12.24 -0.63 23.66
C ARG A 27 -11.75 -2.01 24.12
N CYS A 28 -11.05 -2.75 23.26
CA CYS A 28 -10.72 -4.16 23.52
C CYS A 28 -9.30 -4.58 23.13
N GLY A 29 -8.48 -3.67 22.61
CA GLY A 29 -7.11 -3.95 22.16
C GLY A 29 -7.01 -4.73 20.83
N GLY A 30 -8.14 -5.11 20.22
CA GLY A 30 -8.15 -5.84 18.94
C GLY A 30 -7.68 -5.00 17.74
N LEU A 31 -7.38 -5.67 16.63
CA LEU A 31 -7.04 -5.00 15.37
C LEU A 31 -8.23 -4.22 14.79
N LEU A 32 -7.92 -3.23 13.96
CA LEU A 32 -8.88 -2.43 13.22
C LEU A 32 -8.86 -2.83 11.73
N GLU A 33 -10.01 -2.81 11.09
CA GLU A 33 -10.20 -2.95 9.64
C GLU A 33 -10.90 -1.72 9.08
N VAL A 34 -10.77 -1.46 7.79
CA VAL A 34 -11.52 -0.40 7.12
C VAL A 34 -12.91 -0.92 6.75
N SER A 35 -13.95 -0.14 7.02
CA SER A 35 -15.33 -0.48 6.69
C SER A 35 -15.47 -0.80 5.19
N PRO A 36 -16.24 -1.83 4.81
CA PRO A 36 -16.48 -2.13 3.41
C PRO A 36 -17.06 -0.92 2.66
N PRO A 37 -16.59 -0.64 1.43
CA PRO A 37 -17.09 0.46 0.63
C PRO A 37 -18.52 0.19 0.16
N VAL A 38 -19.33 1.24 0.08
CA VAL A 38 -20.61 1.19 -0.64
C VAL A 38 -20.32 1.48 -2.11
N ILE A 39 -20.45 0.47 -2.96
CA ILE A 39 -20.14 0.55 -4.39
C ILE A 39 -21.42 0.53 -5.20
N GLY A 40 -21.43 1.29 -6.30
CA GLY A 40 -22.54 1.31 -7.26
C GLY A 40 -22.79 -0.03 -7.94
N ARG A 41 -23.67 -0.03 -8.94
CA ARG A 41 -24.07 -1.27 -9.63
C ARG A 41 -22.86 -1.90 -10.33
N ALA A 42 -22.66 -3.20 -10.13
CA ALA A 42 -21.48 -3.93 -10.61
C ALA A 42 -21.17 -3.72 -12.11
N GLY A 43 -22.21 -3.62 -12.95
CA GLY A 43 -22.07 -3.35 -14.38
C GLY A 43 -21.47 -1.97 -14.69
N GLU A 44 -21.93 -0.93 -13.98
CA GLU A 44 -21.48 0.45 -14.15
C GLU A 44 -20.02 0.62 -13.74
N VAL A 45 -19.65 0.12 -12.55
CA VAL A 45 -18.26 0.19 -12.08
C VAL A 45 -17.30 -0.63 -12.95
N LYS A 46 -17.76 -1.75 -13.50
CA LYS A 46 -16.96 -2.55 -14.45
C LYS A 46 -16.71 -1.78 -15.75
N THR A 47 -17.71 -1.07 -16.27
CA THR A 47 -17.57 -0.21 -17.45
C THR A 47 -16.59 0.93 -17.17
N LEU A 48 -16.78 1.64 -16.05
CA LEU A 48 -15.90 2.72 -15.61
C LEU A 48 -14.42 2.29 -15.51
N TRP A 49 -14.13 1.16 -14.87
CA TRP A 49 -12.73 0.68 -14.76
C TRP A 49 -12.14 0.21 -16.08
N ARG A 50 -12.96 -0.23 -17.03
CA ARG A 50 -12.50 -0.56 -18.38
C ARG A 50 -12.14 0.69 -19.16
N GLU A 51 -12.98 1.72 -19.10
CA GLU A 51 -12.72 3.02 -19.75
C GLU A 51 -11.44 3.66 -19.23
N ARG A 52 -11.19 3.60 -17.91
CA ARG A 52 -9.94 4.07 -17.30
C ARG A 52 -8.68 3.41 -17.86
N ARG A 53 -8.75 2.20 -18.44
CA ARG A 53 -7.57 1.58 -19.08
C ARG A 53 -7.13 2.32 -20.34
N LEU A 54 -8.02 3.12 -20.94
CA LEU A 54 -7.75 3.93 -22.12
C LEU A 54 -7.26 5.34 -21.75
N SER A 55 -7.22 5.67 -20.45
CA SER A 55 -6.82 6.98 -19.94
C SER A 55 -5.31 7.07 -19.74
N ASN A 56 -4.75 8.25 -20.04
CA ASN A 56 -3.36 8.59 -19.73
C ASN A 56 -3.18 9.25 -18.36
N CYS A 57 -4.26 9.43 -17.60
CA CYS A 57 -4.19 9.94 -16.23
C CYS A 57 -3.40 8.97 -15.35
N ALA A 58 -2.47 9.50 -14.53
CA ALA A 58 -1.60 8.68 -13.68
C ALA A 58 -2.40 7.77 -12.72
N LEU A 59 -3.48 8.27 -12.12
CA LEU A 59 -4.34 7.50 -11.21
C LEU A 59 -5.08 6.37 -11.93
N ASP A 60 -5.44 6.56 -13.20
CA ASP A 60 -6.09 5.52 -14.00
C ASP A 60 -5.11 4.45 -14.49
N GLN A 61 -3.84 4.83 -14.65
CA GLN A 61 -2.73 3.92 -14.93
C GLN A 61 -2.22 3.17 -13.69
N SER A 62 -2.57 3.59 -12.49
CA SER A 62 -2.37 2.80 -11.27
C SER A 62 -3.36 1.64 -11.19
N GLY A 63 -2.84 0.43 -10.96
CA GLY A 63 -3.63 -0.75 -10.64
C GLY A 63 -4.25 -0.74 -9.24
N VAL A 64 -3.98 0.28 -8.43
CA VAL A 64 -4.66 0.58 -7.16
C VAL A 64 -5.74 1.64 -7.40
N TRP A 65 -5.33 2.84 -7.81
CA TRP A 65 -6.25 4.00 -7.92
C TRP A 65 -7.22 3.94 -9.09
N ARG A 66 -7.00 3.08 -10.08
CA ARG A 66 -8.03 2.77 -11.08
C ARG A 66 -9.30 2.22 -10.43
N TYR A 67 -9.20 1.62 -9.25
CA TYR A 67 -10.30 1.04 -8.48
C TYR A 67 -10.66 1.86 -7.24
N ARG A 68 -10.42 3.18 -7.26
CA ARG A 68 -10.60 4.10 -6.11
C ARG A 68 -12.00 4.09 -5.47
N GLU A 69 -13.02 3.59 -6.16
CA GLU A 69 -14.36 3.34 -5.58
C GLU A 69 -14.32 2.30 -4.44
N PHE A 70 -13.34 1.39 -4.43
CA PHE A 70 -13.09 0.45 -3.33
C PHE A 70 -12.29 1.06 -2.18
N LEU A 71 -11.79 2.28 -2.33
CA LEU A 71 -10.90 2.95 -1.38
C LEU A 71 -11.49 4.29 -0.88
N PRO A 72 -12.73 4.33 -0.33
CA PRO A 72 -13.41 5.58 -0.01
C PRO A 72 -12.94 6.21 1.33
N PHE A 73 -11.63 6.22 1.57
CA PHE A 73 -11.02 6.91 2.72
C PHE A 73 -10.55 8.34 2.37
N LEU A 74 -10.56 8.69 1.08
CA LEU A 74 -10.24 10.03 0.57
C LEU A 74 -11.47 10.65 -0.06
N ASP A 75 -11.68 11.93 0.25
CA ASP A 75 -12.73 12.75 -0.37
C ASP A 75 -12.18 13.52 -1.59
N ASP A 76 -10.86 13.72 -1.63
CA ASP A 76 -10.12 14.34 -2.73
C ASP A 76 -8.87 13.50 -3.07
N PHE A 77 -8.60 13.35 -4.36
CA PHE A 77 -7.47 12.59 -4.90
C PHE A 77 -6.35 13.47 -5.47
N SER A 78 -6.49 14.80 -5.45
CA SER A 78 -5.51 15.74 -6.03
C SER A 78 -4.10 15.60 -5.44
N GLY A 79 -4.01 15.28 -4.14
CA GLY A 79 -2.75 15.06 -3.44
C GLY A 79 -2.23 13.62 -3.48
N VAL A 80 -2.89 12.70 -4.20
CA VAL A 80 -2.48 11.30 -4.23
C VAL A 80 -1.23 11.10 -5.07
N VAL A 81 -0.25 10.38 -4.50
CA VAL A 81 0.98 9.99 -5.21
C VAL A 81 0.88 8.55 -5.67
N THR A 82 1.12 8.34 -6.97
CA THR A 82 1.23 7.02 -7.57
C THR A 82 2.51 6.93 -8.40
N LEU A 83 3.14 5.74 -8.36
CA LEU A 83 4.24 5.36 -9.25
C LEU A 83 3.76 4.37 -10.33
N ARG A 84 2.44 4.30 -10.55
CA ARG A 84 1.73 3.40 -11.47
C ARG A 84 1.83 1.91 -11.08
N GLU A 85 1.86 1.65 -9.78
CA GLU A 85 1.85 0.32 -9.16
C GLU A 85 0.58 -0.50 -9.46
N GLY A 86 0.58 -1.80 -9.14
CA GLY A 86 -0.57 -2.70 -9.16
C GLY A 86 -0.93 -3.35 -10.51
N ASN A 87 -0.61 -2.69 -11.63
CA ASN A 87 -0.88 -3.20 -12.99
C ASN A 87 0.15 -4.25 -13.47
N THR A 88 0.61 -5.10 -12.56
CA THR A 88 1.63 -6.12 -12.82
C THR A 88 1.12 -7.28 -13.69
N PRO A 89 1.99 -7.94 -14.46
CA PRO A 89 1.59 -8.98 -15.40
C PRO A 89 1.08 -10.26 -14.71
N LEU A 90 0.25 -10.99 -15.46
CA LEU A 90 -0.10 -12.38 -15.20
C LEU A 90 0.72 -13.23 -16.19
N LEU A 91 1.66 -14.02 -15.69
CA LEU A 91 2.60 -14.79 -16.50
C LEU A 91 2.14 -16.26 -16.57
N GLU A 92 1.80 -16.74 -17.76
CA GLU A 92 1.48 -18.15 -17.98
C GLU A 92 2.71 -19.03 -17.73
N ALA A 93 2.53 -20.16 -17.03
CA ALA A 93 3.61 -21.05 -16.64
C ALA A 93 3.39 -22.49 -17.13
N PRO A 94 3.32 -22.73 -18.45
CA PRO A 94 2.95 -24.04 -19.01
C PRO A 94 3.92 -25.16 -18.63
N ARG A 95 5.23 -24.88 -18.48
CA ARG A 95 6.22 -25.88 -18.07
C ARG A 95 6.00 -26.32 -16.61
N ALA A 96 5.76 -25.36 -15.72
CA ALA A 96 5.46 -25.64 -14.32
C ALA A 96 4.09 -26.32 -14.14
N ALA A 97 3.09 -25.92 -14.93
CA ALA A 97 1.79 -26.58 -14.96
C ALA A 97 1.91 -28.07 -15.32
N ARG A 98 2.67 -28.39 -16.39
CA ARG A 98 2.97 -29.78 -16.77
C ARG A 98 3.71 -30.55 -15.68
N TYR A 99 4.73 -29.95 -15.08
CA TYR A 99 5.48 -30.57 -13.99
C TYR A 99 4.58 -30.91 -12.79
N ALA A 100 3.65 -30.01 -12.44
CA ALA A 100 2.72 -30.19 -11.34
C ALA A 100 1.48 -31.04 -11.70
N GLY A 101 1.33 -31.49 -12.94
CA GLY A 101 0.17 -32.28 -13.38
C GLY A 101 -1.16 -31.50 -13.42
N ILE A 102 -1.13 -30.18 -13.53
CA ILE A 102 -2.32 -29.31 -13.55
C ILE A 102 -2.55 -28.66 -14.92
N GLY A 103 -3.82 -28.36 -15.23
CA GLY A 103 -4.22 -27.86 -16.56
C GLY A 103 -3.72 -26.44 -16.87
N ARG A 104 -3.62 -25.56 -15.86
CA ARG A 104 -3.12 -24.18 -16.05
C ARG A 104 -2.51 -23.64 -14.76
N LEU A 105 -1.36 -23.00 -14.90
CA LEU A 105 -0.69 -22.27 -13.82
C LEU A 105 -0.32 -20.87 -14.32
N VAL A 106 -0.60 -19.85 -13.50
CA VAL A 106 -0.32 -18.45 -13.80
C VAL A 106 0.32 -17.79 -12.59
N PHE A 107 1.40 -17.03 -12.80
CA PHE A 107 2.02 -16.22 -11.77
C PHE A 107 1.56 -14.77 -11.85
N LYS A 108 0.98 -14.25 -10.77
CA LYS A 108 0.77 -12.80 -10.59
C LYS A 108 2.06 -12.18 -10.08
N HIS A 109 2.85 -11.60 -10.99
CA HIS A 109 4.22 -11.20 -10.67
C HIS A 109 4.30 -9.82 -10.01
N GLN A 110 4.09 -9.76 -8.70
CA GLN A 110 4.11 -8.50 -7.95
C GLN A 110 5.48 -7.80 -7.86
N GLY A 111 6.56 -8.47 -8.25
CA GLY A 111 7.89 -7.86 -8.34
C GLY A 111 8.07 -6.89 -9.51
N PHE A 112 7.07 -6.73 -10.39
CA PHE A 112 7.09 -5.74 -11.49
C PHE A 112 6.51 -4.38 -11.05
N ASN A 113 6.22 -4.23 -9.77
CA ASN A 113 5.90 -2.93 -9.20
C ASN A 113 7.16 -2.04 -9.14
N PRO A 114 6.99 -0.70 -9.05
CA PRO A 114 8.09 0.27 -9.11
C PRO A 114 9.30 -0.03 -8.21
N THR A 115 9.09 -0.49 -6.98
CA THR A 115 10.18 -0.81 -6.05
C THR A 115 10.59 -2.28 -6.07
N GLY A 116 10.02 -3.08 -6.96
CA GLY A 116 10.26 -4.52 -7.03
C GLY A 116 9.41 -5.34 -6.04
N SER A 117 8.34 -4.76 -5.48
CA SER A 117 7.58 -5.39 -4.39
C SER A 117 6.07 -5.11 -4.44
N PHE A 118 5.27 -6.06 -3.94
CA PHE A 118 3.83 -5.85 -3.75
C PHE A 118 3.47 -4.77 -2.72
N LYS A 119 4.44 -4.37 -1.87
CA LYS A 119 4.23 -3.36 -0.82
C LYS A 119 3.81 -2.01 -1.39
N ASP A 120 4.18 -1.72 -2.63
CA ASP A 120 3.80 -0.51 -3.36
C ASP A 120 2.29 -0.30 -3.40
N ASN A 121 1.53 -1.40 -3.57
CA ASN A 121 0.08 -1.33 -3.65
C ASN A 121 -0.56 -0.76 -2.37
N GLY A 122 0.03 -1.05 -1.21
CA GLY A 122 -0.44 -0.51 0.07
C GLY A 122 0.19 0.84 0.40
N MET A 123 1.46 1.03 0.01
CA MET A 123 2.21 2.22 0.37
C MET A 123 1.68 3.49 -0.28
N THR A 124 1.20 3.39 -1.52
CA THR A 124 0.51 4.50 -2.18
C THR A 124 -0.70 5.00 -1.37
N CYS A 125 -1.50 4.08 -0.81
CA CYS A 125 -2.62 4.44 0.06
C CYS A 125 -2.15 4.98 1.41
N GLY A 126 -1.13 4.36 2.01
CA GLY A 126 -0.57 4.79 3.29
C GLY A 126 -0.01 6.20 3.25
N VAL A 127 0.73 6.55 2.19
CA VAL A 127 1.24 7.91 1.97
C VAL A 127 0.12 8.90 1.67
N ALA A 128 -0.87 8.51 0.88
CA ALA A 128 -2.05 9.36 0.66
C ALA A 128 -2.80 9.66 1.98
N GLN A 129 -2.92 8.67 2.87
CA GLN A 129 -3.47 8.87 4.20
C GLN A 129 -2.58 9.78 5.06
N ALA A 130 -1.26 9.62 5.01
CA ALA A 130 -0.34 10.50 5.72
C ALA A 130 -0.49 11.98 5.28
N LEU A 131 -0.65 12.22 3.98
CA LEU A 131 -0.93 13.55 3.43
C LEU A 131 -2.29 14.10 3.90
N ARG A 132 -3.35 13.27 3.89
CA ARG A 132 -4.67 13.65 4.45
C ARG A 132 -4.55 14.07 5.91
N LEU A 133 -3.75 13.34 6.69
CA LEU A 133 -3.47 13.62 8.10
C LEU A 133 -2.48 14.77 8.32
N LYS A 134 -2.04 15.47 7.26
CA LYS A 134 -1.08 16.58 7.29
C LYS A 134 0.25 16.22 7.95
N MET A 135 0.66 14.96 7.82
CA MET A 135 1.95 14.49 8.29
C MET A 135 3.07 15.05 7.41
N THR A 136 4.25 15.22 7.99
CA THR A 136 5.45 15.66 7.26
C THR A 136 6.50 14.56 7.14
N ARG A 137 6.29 13.44 7.85
CA ARG A 137 7.22 12.32 7.95
C ARG A 137 6.47 11.01 8.02
N VAL A 138 7.11 9.95 7.53
CA VAL A 138 6.67 8.56 7.74
C VAL A 138 7.84 7.73 8.25
N ALA A 139 7.56 6.73 9.07
CA ALA A 139 8.59 5.92 9.68
C ALA A 139 8.28 4.43 9.65
N CYS A 140 9.33 3.61 9.59
CA CYS A 140 9.21 2.17 9.77
C CYS A 140 10.42 1.58 10.49
N VAL A 141 10.20 0.46 11.15
CA VAL A 141 11.25 -0.42 11.68
C VAL A 141 11.38 -1.61 10.73
N SER A 142 12.11 -1.43 9.63
CA SER A 142 12.29 -2.47 8.61
C SER A 142 13.53 -2.19 7.75
N THR A 143 14.23 -3.26 7.36
CA THR A 143 15.39 -3.18 6.46
C THR A 143 15.09 -3.67 5.04
N GLY A 144 13.84 -4.05 4.72
CA GLY A 144 13.50 -4.73 3.45
C GLY A 144 12.45 -4.00 2.61
N ASN A 145 11.65 -4.77 1.86
CA ASN A 145 10.73 -4.22 0.87
C ASN A 145 9.76 -3.15 1.40
N THR A 146 9.36 -3.23 2.68
CA THR A 146 8.50 -2.20 3.30
C THR A 146 9.22 -0.86 3.39
N SER A 147 10.49 -0.83 3.79
CA SER A 147 11.24 0.42 3.90
C SER A 147 11.58 1.01 2.54
N ALA A 148 11.94 0.19 1.56
CA ALA A 148 12.16 0.62 0.18
C ALA A 148 10.90 1.25 -0.43
N SER A 149 9.75 0.55 -0.32
CA SER A 149 8.46 1.06 -0.77
C SER A 149 8.08 2.34 -0.04
N MET A 150 8.16 2.37 1.29
CA MET A 150 7.84 3.56 2.08
C MET A 150 8.69 4.76 1.69
N ALA A 151 10.00 4.57 1.54
CA ALA A 151 10.91 5.64 1.13
C ALA A 151 10.57 6.18 -0.26
N ALA A 152 10.32 5.31 -1.24
CA ALA A 152 9.96 5.72 -2.60
C ALA A 152 8.71 6.61 -2.63
N TYR A 153 7.62 6.16 -2.02
CA TYR A 153 6.35 6.90 -2.04
C TYR A 153 6.39 8.15 -1.14
N ALA A 154 7.07 8.09 0.01
CA ALA A 154 7.22 9.25 0.88
C ALA A 154 7.98 10.37 0.17
N SER A 155 9.11 10.06 -0.43
CA SER A 155 9.92 11.04 -1.15
C SER A 155 9.20 11.60 -2.37
N ALA A 156 8.47 10.76 -3.11
CA ALA A 156 7.61 11.22 -4.21
C ALA A 156 6.47 12.14 -3.75
N ALA A 157 6.04 12.03 -2.48
CA ALA A 157 5.04 12.88 -1.85
C ALA A 157 5.62 14.10 -1.11
N GLY A 158 6.94 14.30 -1.12
CA GLY A 158 7.59 15.35 -0.35
C GLY A 158 7.55 15.14 1.17
N LEU A 159 7.28 13.92 1.63
CA LEU A 159 7.39 13.52 3.03
C LEU A 159 8.81 13.04 3.32
N GLN A 160 9.31 13.25 4.53
CA GLN A 160 10.61 12.68 4.95
C GLN A 160 10.43 11.20 5.36
N PRO A 161 11.04 10.23 4.66
CA PRO A 161 11.09 8.86 5.15
C PRO A 161 12.14 8.71 6.25
N VAL A 162 11.78 7.99 7.31
CA VAL A 162 12.66 7.68 8.44
C VAL A 162 12.68 6.18 8.68
N ILE A 163 13.86 5.60 8.82
CA ILE A 163 14.01 4.16 9.03
C ILE A 163 14.81 3.94 10.32
N PHE A 164 14.23 3.17 11.24
CA PHE A 164 14.92 2.72 12.43
C PHE A 164 15.43 1.30 12.24
N ILE A 165 16.71 1.08 12.53
CA ILE A 165 17.34 -0.24 12.44
C ILE A 165 18.15 -0.54 13.71
N PRO A 166 18.16 -1.79 14.20
CA PRO A 166 19.03 -2.18 15.31
C PRO A 166 20.51 -2.01 14.93
N HIS A 167 21.31 -1.45 15.83
CA HIS A 167 22.75 -1.33 15.66
C HIS A 167 23.39 -2.70 15.37
N GLY A 168 24.32 -2.75 14.41
CA GLY A 168 25.06 -3.98 14.05
C GLY A 168 24.32 -4.99 13.16
N ASN A 169 23.01 -4.85 12.95
CA ASN A 169 22.20 -5.76 12.12
C ASN A 169 21.77 -5.12 10.79
N ILE A 170 22.74 -4.63 10.01
CA ILE A 170 22.47 -3.96 8.73
C ILE A 170 22.77 -4.88 7.56
N SER A 171 21.76 -5.12 6.73
CA SER A 171 21.94 -5.66 5.40
C SER A 171 21.89 -4.51 4.39
N TYR A 172 23.06 -3.94 4.06
CA TYR A 172 23.15 -2.79 3.14
C TYR A 172 22.47 -3.05 1.79
N GLY A 173 22.59 -4.28 1.26
CA GLY A 173 21.91 -4.63 0.01
C GLY A 173 20.38 -4.51 0.09
N LYS A 174 19.77 -4.78 1.25
CA LYS A 174 18.32 -4.62 1.44
C LYS A 174 17.92 -3.16 1.69
N LEU A 175 18.83 -2.37 2.25
CA LEU A 175 18.60 -0.96 2.58
C LEU A 175 18.91 -0.02 1.40
N ALA A 176 19.67 -0.47 0.39
CA ALA A 176 20.17 0.35 -0.72
C ALA A 176 19.08 1.22 -1.38
N GLN A 177 17.94 0.62 -1.75
CA GLN A 177 16.83 1.36 -2.35
C GLN A 177 16.29 2.46 -1.43
N ALA A 178 16.11 2.16 -0.14
CA ALA A 178 15.63 3.14 0.81
C ALA A 178 16.58 4.34 0.98
N LEU A 179 17.90 4.09 1.01
CA LEU A 179 18.91 5.15 1.05
C LEU A 179 18.89 5.99 -0.24
N GLU A 180 18.78 5.34 -1.39
CA GLU A 180 18.70 6.02 -2.70
C GLU A 180 17.46 6.90 -2.81
N TYR A 181 16.33 6.47 -2.24
CA TYR A 181 15.12 7.28 -2.14
C TYR A 181 15.20 8.36 -1.04
N GLY A 182 16.34 8.55 -0.36
CA GLY A 182 16.54 9.65 0.59
C GLY A 182 16.03 9.39 2.01
N ALA A 183 15.89 8.13 2.41
CA ALA A 183 15.47 7.80 3.78
C ALA A 183 16.54 8.17 4.82
N MET A 184 16.13 8.96 5.82
CA MET A 184 16.93 9.19 7.02
C MET A 184 16.97 7.89 7.82
N THR A 185 18.12 7.22 7.81
CA THR A 185 18.30 5.93 8.48
C THR A 185 19.01 6.13 9.82
N LEU A 186 18.35 5.73 10.89
CA LEU A 186 18.82 5.85 12.27
C LEU A 186 19.12 4.45 12.83
N GLN A 187 20.38 4.23 13.19
CA GLN A 187 20.76 3.06 13.97
C GLN A 187 20.42 3.31 15.43
N VAL A 188 19.76 2.34 16.06
CA VAL A 188 19.32 2.42 17.45
C VAL A 188 20.06 1.37 18.26
N GLU A 189 20.62 1.77 19.40
CA GLU A 189 21.18 0.86 20.41
C GLU A 189 20.04 0.14 21.16
N ALA A 190 19.34 -0.73 20.45
CA ALA A 190 18.24 -1.53 20.98
C ALA A 190 18.12 -2.85 20.20
N ASN A 191 17.44 -3.82 20.81
CA ASN A 191 16.96 -5.02 20.12
C ASN A 191 15.57 -4.75 19.47
N PHE A 192 15.08 -5.73 18.71
CA PHE A 192 13.76 -5.69 18.09
C PHE A 192 12.66 -6.07 19.09
#